data_AF-A0A928BQ05-F1
#
_entry.id   AF-A0A928BQ05-F1
#
_cell.length_a   1.000
_cell.length_b   1.000
_cell.length_c   1.000
_cell.angle_alpha   90.00
_cell.angle_beta   90.00
_cell.angle_gamma   90.00
#
_symmetry.space_group_name_H-M   'P 1'
#
loop_
_entity.id
_entity.type
_entity.pdbx_description
1 polymer ?
#
loop_
_entity_poly.entity_id
_entity_poly.type
_entity_poly.pdbx_seq_one_letter_code
_entity_poly.pdbx_strand_id
1 'polypeptide(L)'
;MRKIILPLLAILLLTACGETKTRKEINRRKAALVEHQQTELKKAETELWKTDSLLLIANKELEAMTQQVEEHKKALKATEEELTALTKLRVKRDSIRTQYEALGLKIRYIHKKQSE
;
A
#
# COMPACT_ATOMS: atom_id res chain seq x y z
N MET A 1 -36.12 -21.48 51.35
CA MET A 1 -35.87 -20.67 50.13
C MET A 1 -34.61 -19.79 50.17
N ARG A 2 -33.89 -19.63 51.31
CA ARG A 2 -32.66 -18.80 51.38
C ARG A 2 -31.38 -19.46 50.83
N LYS A 3 -31.34 -20.79 50.69
CA LYS A 3 -30.11 -21.54 50.34
C LYS A 3 -29.75 -21.55 48.85
N ILE A 4 -30.68 -21.16 47.97
CA ILE A 4 -30.48 -21.13 46.50
C ILE A 4 -30.03 -19.74 46.03
N ILE A 5 -30.24 -18.69 46.83
CA ILE A 5 -29.93 -17.30 46.47
C ILE A 5 -28.42 -17.05 46.49
N LEU A 6 -27.69 -17.65 47.43
CA LEU A 6 -26.23 -17.50 47.54
C LEU A 6 -25.43 -17.99 46.32
N PRO A 7 -25.64 -19.22 45.80
CA PRO A 7 -24.88 -19.69 44.64
C PRO A 7 -25.23 -18.92 43.36
N LEU A 8 -26.49 -18.48 43.21
CA LEU A 8 -26.92 -17.65 42.07
C LEU A 8 -26.25 -16.27 42.08
N LEU A 9 -26.09 -15.66 43.25
CA LEU A 9 -25.40 -14.37 43.40
C LEU A 9 -23.89 -14.49 43.10
N ALA A 10 -23.25 -15.60 43.47
CA ALA A 10 -21.84 -15.85 43.20
C ALA A 10 -21.57 -16.10 41.71
N ILE A 11 -22.48 -16.79 41.00
CA ILE A 11 -22.41 -16.98 39.54
C ILE A 11 -22.62 -15.63 38.83
N LEU A 12 -23.57 -14.81 39.30
CA LEU A 12 -23.79 -13.45 38.79
C LEU A 12 -22.57 -12.55 39.00
N LEU A 13 -21.89 -12.61 40.16
CA LEU A 13 -20.67 -11.85 40.44
C LEU A 13 -19.47 -12.29 39.58
N LEU A 14 -19.34 -13.58 39.28
CA LEU A 14 -18.33 -14.10 38.34
C LEU A 14 -18.59 -13.66 36.89
N THR A 15 -19.87 -13.53 36.49
CA THR A 15 -20.24 -12.96 35.18
C THR A 15 -20.21 -11.42 35.15
N ALA A 16 -20.26 -10.76 36.31
CA ALA A 16 -20.24 -9.30 36.46
C ALA A 16 -18.81 -8.74 36.63
N CYS A 17 -17.78 -9.58 36.71
CA CYS A 17 -16.39 -9.15 36.55
C CYS A 17 -16.17 -8.68 35.10
N GLY A 18 -16.40 -7.38 34.91
CA GLY A 18 -16.19 -6.67 33.66
C GLY A 18 -14.84 -6.96 33.03
N GLU A 19 -14.81 -6.77 31.72
CA GLU A 19 -13.64 -6.90 30.85
C GLU A 19 -12.34 -6.47 31.57
N THR A 20 -11.44 -7.44 31.81
CA THR A 20 -10.19 -7.19 32.55
C THR A 20 -9.41 -6.05 31.88
N LYS A 21 -8.66 -5.25 32.65
CA LYS A 21 -7.83 -4.17 32.10
C LYS A 21 -6.96 -4.65 30.92
N THR A 22 -6.45 -5.88 31.01
CA THR A 22 -5.70 -6.56 29.95
C THR A 22 -6.55 -6.82 28.71
N ARG A 23 -7.77 -7.34 28.84
CA ARG A 23 -8.67 -7.59 27.69
C ARG A 23 -9.09 -6.28 27.02
N LYS A 24 -9.40 -5.23 27.78
CA LYS A 24 -9.67 -3.88 27.25
C LYS A 24 -8.51 -3.35 26.42
N GLU A 25 -7.29 -3.48 26.93
CA GLU A 25 -6.08 -3.03 26.23
C GLU A 25 -5.83 -3.86 24.95
N ILE A 26 -6.03 -5.18 24.98
CA ILE A 26 -5.95 -6.03 23.79
C ILE A 26 -6.96 -5.58 22.73
N ASN A 27 -8.21 -5.34 23.12
CA ASN A 27 -9.26 -4.90 22.19
C ASN A 27 -8.97 -3.51 21.61
N ARG A 28 -8.44 -2.59 22.42
CA ARG A 28 -7.97 -1.28 21.94
C ARG A 28 -6.88 -1.41 20.89
N ARG A 29 -5.89 -2.28 21.10
CA ARG A 29 -4.80 -2.52 20.13
C ARG A 29 -5.32 -3.14 18.84
N LYS A 30 -6.27 -4.07 18.93
CA LYS A 30 -6.92 -4.66 17.75
C LYS A 30 -7.66 -3.59 16.94
N ALA A 31 -8.45 -2.75 17.61
CA ALA A 31 -9.16 -1.65 16.94
C ALA A 31 -8.18 -0.67 16.26
N ALA A 32 -7.11 -0.27 16.97
CA ALA A 32 -6.08 0.61 16.42
C ALA A 32 -5.33 -0.03 15.23
N LEU A 33 -5.08 -1.35 15.27
CA LEU A 33 -4.46 -2.07 14.16
C LEU A 33 -5.33 -2.04 12.91
N VAL A 34 -6.65 -2.27 13.06
CA VAL A 34 -7.62 -2.22 11.95
C VAL A 34 -7.64 -0.82 11.32
N GLU A 35 -7.75 0.21 12.15
CA GLU A 35 -7.75 1.61 11.70
C GLU A 35 -6.44 1.96 10.97
N HIS A 36 -5.30 1.53 11.51
CA HIS A 36 -3.99 1.73 10.89
C HIS A 36 -3.91 1.05 9.52
N GLN A 37 -4.33 -0.22 9.42
CA GLN A 37 -4.34 -0.97 8.16
C GLN A 37 -5.24 -0.31 7.11
N GLN A 38 -6.43 0.16 7.49
CA GLN A 38 -7.33 0.89 6.59
C GLN A 38 -6.73 2.22 6.11
N THR A 39 -6.10 2.95 7.01
CA THR A 39 -5.42 4.21 6.70
C THR A 39 -4.26 3.99 5.71
N GLU A 40 -3.42 2.99 5.98
CA GLU A 40 -2.28 2.66 5.12
C GLU A 40 -2.73 2.10 3.76
N LEU A 41 -3.83 1.36 3.71
CA LEU A 41 -4.43 0.89 2.45
C LEU A 41 -4.83 2.08 1.58
N LYS A 42 -5.63 3.01 2.14
CA LYS A 42 -6.10 4.18 1.41
C LYS A 42 -4.97 5.07 0.91
N LYS A 43 -3.92 5.25 1.73
CA LYS A 43 -2.70 5.95 1.31
C LYS A 43 -2.03 5.25 0.14
N ALA A 44 -1.80 3.94 0.24
CA ALA A 44 -1.14 3.17 -0.81
C ALA A 44 -1.94 3.18 -2.12
N GLU A 45 -3.27 3.06 -2.06
CA GLU A 45 -4.15 3.16 -3.25
C GLU A 45 -4.06 4.54 -3.91
N THR A 46 -4.07 5.61 -3.11
CA THR A 46 -3.94 6.99 -3.59
C THR A 46 -2.58 7.22 -4.25
N GLU A 47 -1.50 6.74 -3.63
CA GLU A 47 -0.15 6.82 -4.16
C GLU A 47 0.01 5.98 -5.43
N LEU A 48 -0.60 4.79 -5.47
CA LEU A 48 -0.57 3.93 -6.66
C LEU A 48 -1.21 4.64 -7.85
N TRP A 49 -2.37 5.26 -7.67
CA TRP A 49 -3.05 5.99 -8.75
C TRP A 49 -2.22 7.16 -9.30
N LYS A 50 -1.56 7.91 -8.41
CA LYS A 50 -0.63 8.99 -8.82
C LYS A 50 0.57 8.42 -9.57
N THR A 51 1.15 7.34 -9.06
CA THR A 51 2.34 6.71 -9.66
C THR A 51 2.02 6.09 -11.02
N ASP A 52 0.85 5.49 -11.17
CA ASP A 52 0.34 4.96 -12.44
C ASP A 52 0.19 6.07 -13.49
N SER A 53 -0.39 7.20 -13.09
CA SER A 53 -0.50 8.38 -13.96
C SER A 53 0.87 8.89 -14.42
N LEU A 54 1.84 8.95 -13.51
CA LEU A 54 3.23 9.33 -13.83
C LEU A 54 3.92 8.32 -14.74
N LEU A 55 3.67 7.02 -14.52
CA LEU A 55 4.23 5.96 -15.35
C LEU A 55 3.69 6.03 -16.77
N LEU A 56 2.39 6.31 -16.94
CA LEU A 56 1.78 6.52 -18.25
C LEU A 56 2.43 7.70 -18.99
N ILE A 57 2.65 8.82 -18.30
CA ILE A 57 3.32 9.99 -18.88
C ILE A 57 4.76 9.64 -19.28
N ALA A 58 5.53 9.03 -18.37
CA ALA A 58 6.92 8.64 -18.64
C ALA A 58 7.04 7.64 -19.80
N ASN A 59 6.09 6.71 -19.95
CA ASN A 59 6.04 5.79 -21.08
C ASN A 59 5.80 6.54 -22.40
N LYS A 60 4.87 7.49 -22.43
CA LYS A 60 4.62 8.32 -23.63
C LYS A 60 5.83 9.18 -24.00
N GLU A 61 6.47 9.81 -23.02
CA GLU A 61 7.71 10.58 -23.22
C GLU A 61 8.82 9.70 -23.80
N LEU A 62 9.01 8.51 -23.22
CA LEU A 62 10.03 7.56 -23.68
C LEU A 62 9.74 7.03 -25.09
N GLU A 63 8.48 6.73 -25.41
CA GLU A 63 8.08 6.25 -26.73
C GLU A 63 8.35 7.32 -27.80
N ALA A 64 7.93 8.56 -27.57
CA ALA A 64 8.17 9.67 -28.48
C ALA A 64 9.67 9.92 -28.71
N MET A 65 10.47 9.96 -27.64
CA MET A 65 11.93 10.14 -27.75
C MET A 65 12.58 8.95 -28.47
N THR A 66 12.11 7.72 -28.22
CA THR A 66 12.63 6.53 -28.89
C THR A 66 12.38 6.61 -30.39
N GLN A 67 11.17 7.00 -30.83
CA GLN A 67 10.84 7.15 -32.24
C GLN A 67 11.77 8.18 -32.92
N GLN A 68 11.93 9.37 -32.32
CA GLN A 68 12.83 10.41 -32.83
C GLN A 68 14.28 9.93 -32.94
N VAL A 69 14.80 9.29 -31.89
CA VAL A 69 16.17 8.78 -31.88
C VAL A 69 16.37 7.68 -32.93
N GLU A 70 15.39 6.79 -33.12
CA GLU A 70 15.47 5.75 -34.15
C GLU A 70 15.42 6.34 -35.58
N GLU A 71 14.66 7.41 -35.80
CA GLU A 71 14.70 8.17 -37.06
C GLU A 71 16.06 8.82 -37.29
N HIS A 72 16.64 9.47 -36.27
CA HIS A 72 17.97 10.07 -36.35
C HIS A 72 19.06 9.02 -36.57
N LYS A 73 18.95 7.84 -35.96
CA LYS A 73 19.86 6.72 -36.19
C LYS A 73 19.81 6.22 -37.63
N LYS A 74 18.61 6.04 -38.19
CA LYS A 74 18.43 5.66 -39.61
C LYS A 74 19.02 6.70 -40.56
N ALA A 75 18.93 7.97 -40.19
CA ALA A 75 19.53 9.07 -40.95
C ALA A 75 21.04 9.28 -40.68
N LEU A 76 21.66 8.47 -39.81
CA LEU A 76 23.05 8.62 -39.34
C LEU A 76 23.35 9.99 -38.71
N LYS A 77 22.35 10.60 -38.07
CA LYS A 77 22.41 11.93 -37.43
C LYS A 77 22.17 11.90 -35.92
N ALA A 78 22.05 10.72 -35.31
CA ALA A 78 21.82 10.60 -33.87
C ALA A 78 23.00 11.17 -33.08
N THR A 79 22.71 12.06 -32.13
CA THR A 79 23.73 12.70 -31.30
C THR A 79 23.93 11.94 -29.99
N GLU A 80 25.11 12.08 -29.38
CA GLU A 80 25.40 11.51 -28.06
C GLU A 80 24.46 12.07 -26.97
N GLU A 81 24.11 13.35 -27.08
CA GLU A 81 23.19 14.02 -26.17
C GLU A 81 21.79 13.39 -26.19
N GLU A 82 21.27 13.09 -27.38
CA GLU A 82 19.97 12.43 -27.56
C GLU A 82 19.97 11.00 -26.99
N LEU A 83 21.04 10.24 -27.21
CA LEU A 83 21.19 8.89 -26.66
C LEU A 83 21.31 8.91 -25.13
N THR A 84 22.00 9.91 -24.59
CA THR A 84 22.13 10.13 -23.15
C THR A 84 20.77 10.53 -22.54
N ALA A 85 20.04 11.42 -23.18
CA ALA A 85 18.69 11.83 -22.76
C ALA A 85 17.73 10.65 -22.76
N LEU A 86 17.76 9.82 -23.81
CA LEU A 86 16.96 8.60 -23.90
C LEU A 86 17.28 7.63 -22.75
N THR A 87 18.56 7.46 -22.43
CA THR A 87 19.00 6.59 -21.32
C THR A 87 18.50 7.12 -19.97
N LYS A 88 18.60 8.44 -19.72
CA LYS A 88 18.06 9.07 -18.51
C LYS A 88 16.55 8.87 -18.38
N LEU A 89 15.80 9.00 -19.48
CA LEU A 89 14.36 8.76 -19.50
C LEU A 89 14.02 7.30 -19.17
N ARG A 90 14.77 6.32 -19.69
CA ARG A 90 14.60 4.90 -19.34
C ARG A 90 14.78 4.67 -17.84
N VAL A 91 15.86 5.19 -17.25
CA VAL A 91 16.12 5.08 -15.81
C VAL A 91 15.00 5.72 -14.99
N LYS A 92 14.52 6.90 -15.39
CA LYS A 92 13.39 7.58 -14.74
C LYS A 92 12.13 6.70 -14.79
N ARG A 93 11.78 6.17 -15.97
CA ARG A 93 10.63 5.26 -16.16
C ARG A 93 10.75 4.02 -15.28
N ASP A 94 11.92 3.38 -15.25
CA ASP A 94 12.15 2.16 -14.46
C ASP A 94 12.04 2.42 -12.95
N SER A 95 12.51 3.58 -12.48
CA SER A 95 12.32 4.01 -11.09
C SER A 95 10.84 4.15 -10.74
N ILE A 96 10.05 4.82 -11.58
CA ILE A 96 8.60 4.98 -11.38
C ILE A 96 7.90 3.61 -11.41
N ARG A 97 8.27 2.74 -12.34
CA ARG A 97 7.73 1.37 -12.45
C ARG A 97 7.98 0.57 -11.17
N THR A 98 9.19 0.65 -10.63
CA THR A 98 9.55 -0.04 -9.38
C THR A 98 8.68 0.44 -8.22
N GLN A 99 8.41 1.75 -8.13
CA GLN A 99 7.52 2.32 -7.12
C GLN A 99 6.08 1.82 -7.29
N TYR A 100 5.57 1.77 -8.53
CA TYR A 100 4.25 1.23 -8.84
C TYR A 100 4.11 -0.23 -8.38
N GLU A 101 5.10 -1.08 -8.71
CA GLU A 101 5.10 -2.49 -8.33
C GLU A 101 5.18 -2.67 -6.81
N ALA A 102 6.01 -1.88 -6.13
CA ALA A 102 6.13 -1.88 -4.67
C ALA A 102 4.82 -1.48 -3.96
N LEU A 103 4.12 -0.46 -4.47
CA LEU A 103 2.82 -0.05 -3.95
C LEU A 103 1.75 -1.13 -4.15
N GLY A 104 1.74 -1.77 -5.33
CA GLY A 104 0.86 -2.91 -5.59
C GLY A 104 1.13 -4.09 -4.63
N LEU A 105 2.40 -4.35 -4.30
CA LEU A 105 2.77 -5.35 -3.29
C LEU A 105 2.31 -4.96 -1.88
N LYS A 106 2.46 -3.69 -1.49
CA LYS A 106 2.00 -3.18 -0.18
C LYS A 106 0.49 -3.38 -0.01
N ILE A 107 -0.31 -3.03 -1.02
CA ILE A 107 -1.76 -3.22 -1.01
C ILE A 107 -2.13 -4.70 -0.84
N ARG A 108 -1.52 -5.60 -1.64
CA ARG A 108 -1.75 -7.05 -1.52
C ARG A 108 -1.40 -7.58 -0.12
N TYR A 109 -0.30 -7.09 0.45
CA TYR A 109 0.12 -7.49 1.80
C TYR A 109 -0.88 -7.02 2.86
N ILE A 110 -1.38 -5.80 2.77
CA ILE A 110 -2.39 -5.28 3.71
C ILE A 110 -3.68 -6.12 3.62
N HIS A 111 -4.18 -6.42 2.42
CA HIS A 111 -5.35 -7.29 2.26
C HIS A 111 -5.14 -8.67 2.86
N LYS A 112 -3.96 -9.27 2.64
CA LYS A 112 -3.60 -10.54 3.28
C LYS A 112 -3.68 -10.45 4.81
N LYS A 113 -3.17 -9.36 5.40
CA LYS A 113 -3.21 -9.14 6.86
C LYS A 113 -4.60 -8.81 7.40
N GLN A 114 -5.51 -8.31 6.58
CA GLN A 114 -6.91 -8.10 6.96
C GLN A 114 -7.72 -9.39 6.89
N SER A 115 -7.30 -10.38 6.09
CA SER A 115 -7.94 -11.69 5.98
C SER A 115 -7.45 -12.72 7.01
N GLU A 116 -6.37 -12.43 7.73
CA GLU A 116 -5.85 -13.22 8.87
C GLU A 116 -6.63 -12.94 10.16
#